data_AF-A0A383EMD0-F1
#
_entry.id   AF-A0A383EMD0-F1
#
_cell.length_a   1.000
_cell.length_b   1.000
_cell.length_c   1.000
_cell.angle_alpha   90.00
_cell.angle_beta   90.00
_cell.angle_gamma   90.00
#
_symmetry.space_group_name_H-M   'P 1'
#
loop_
_entity.id
_entity.type
_entity.pdbx_description
1 polymer ?
#
loop_
_entity_poly.entity_id
_entity_poly.type
_entity_poly.pdbx_seq_one_letter_code
_entity_poly.pdbx_strand_id
1 'polypeptide(L)'
;DGQVSEQNSSTSLFTTLAVPLALFQGKWSKTLARQCFETCLLMSRNRFEVVGTVLTGFLVTRFLALQPEENLLPSVRQDILPEAEEICQQAEAEYQQRFPESEDGGLKGKNALSGALRGLADKSFLPWLSEYANTFTRSEIRYPSQGFVLTLLPLALHCVLLPPKPDFASTLTHSLGNGRETEMLGALVGALAGALYGFDNIPAGWKSGLVNAKEIRLRAEGLSARRGEK
;
A
#
# COMPACT_ATOMS: atom_id res chain seq x y z
N ASP A 1 2.75 25.31 -23.43
CA ASP A 1 1.81 25.17 -22.31
C ASP A 1 0.76 24.12 -22.61
N GLY A 2 1.14 22.85 -22.49
CA GLY A 2 0.20 21.74 -22.58
C GLY A 2 -0.57 21.65 -21.27
N GLN A 3 -1.90 21.67 -21.35
CA GLN A 3 -2.77 21.32 -20.22
C GLN A 3 -2.38 19.92 -19.74
N VAL A 4 -1.65 19.84 -18.63
CA VAL A 4 -1.51 18.61 -17.86
C VAL A 4 -2.94 18.23 -17.49
N SER A 5 -3.43 17.13 -18.06
CA SER A 5 -4.78 16.63 -17.79
C SER A 5 -5.02 16.62 -16.28
N GLU A 6 -6.06 17.34 -15.84
CA GLU A 6 -6.52 17.39 -14.45
C GLU A 6 -6.88 15.99 -13.89
N GLN A 7 -6.91 14.95 -14.73
CA GLN A 7 -7.24 13.58 -14.38
C GLN A 7 -6.06 12.73 -13.88
N ASN A 8 -4.83 13.26 -13.81
CA ASN A 8 -3.68 12.52 -13.29
C ASN A 8 -3.62 12.58 -11.74
N SER A 9 -4.74 12.28 -11.08
CA SER A 9 -4.87 12.30 -9.61
C SER A 9 -4.16 11.09 -9.00
N SER A 10 -3.19 11.32 -8.12
CA SER A 10 -2.40 10.29 -7.44
C SER A 10 -2.90 10.06 -6.01
N THR A 11 -4.19 9.71 -5.87
CA THR A 11 -4.90 9.67 -4.59
C THR A 11 -4.83 8.32 -3.87
N SER A 12 -3.97 7.40 -4.34
CA SER A 12 -3.84 6.02 -3.83
C SER A 12 -5.05 5.13 -4.09
N LEU A 13 -6.04 5.59 -4.86
CA LEU A 13 -7.31 4.90 -5.03
C LEU A 13 -7.11 3.48 -5.55
N PHE A 14 -6.26 3.35 -6.57
CA PHE A 14 -6.08 2.12 -7.32
C PHE A 14 -5.09 1.14 -6.72
N THR A 15 -4.34 1.52 -5.67
CA THR A 15 -3.36 0.62 -5.06
C THR A 15 -4.03 -0.59 -4.39
N THR A 16 -5.27 -0.42 -3.93
CA THR A 16 -6.12 -1.49 -3.37
C THR A 16 -6.52 -2.56 -4.39
N LEU A 17 -6.42 -2.29 -5.70
CA LEU A 17 -6.70 -3.28 -6.75
C LEU A 17 -5.75 -4.50 -6.67
N ALA A 18 -4.57 -4.32 -6.08
CA ALA A 18 -3.62 -5.40 -5.87
C ALA A 18 -4.04 -6.41 -4.79
N VAL A 19 -4.89 -6.02 -3.84
CA VAL A 19 -5.29 -6.87 -2.71
C VAL A 19 -5.91 -8.20 -3.16
N PRO A 20 -6.95 -8.24 -4.01
CA PRO A 20 -7.51 -9.51 -4.48
C PRO A 20 -6.52 -10.33 -5.32
N LEU A 21 -5.65 -9.68 -6.10
CA LEU A 21 -4.61 -10.37 -6.89
C LEU A 21 -3.58 -11.06 -5.98
N ALA A 22 -3.14 -10.36 -4.94
CA ALA A 22 -2.22 -10.87 -3.94
C ALA A 22 -2.84 -12.04 -3.15
N LEU A 23 -4.10 -11.92 -2.73
CA LEU A 23 -4.84 -13.01 -2.07
C LEU A 23 -4.98 -14.24 -2.98
N PHE A 24 -5.25 -14.02 -4.27
CA PHE A 24 -5.38 -15.11 -5.25
C PHE A 24 -4.06 -15.87 -5.48
N GLN A 25 -2.95 -15.16 -5.63
CA GLN A 25 -1.64 -15.78 -5.88
C GLN A 25 -1.02 -16.36 -4.61
N GLY A 26 -1.27 -15.73 -3.46
CA GLY A 26 -0.84 -16.19 -2.14
C GLY A 26 0.67 -16.17 -1.86
N LYS A 27 1.50 -15.91 -2.88
CA LYS A 27 2.96 -15.76 -2.79
C LYS A 27 3.42 -14.67 -3.78
N TRP A 28 4.43 -13.91 -3.38
CA TRP A 28 5.05 -12.93 -4.27
C TRP A 28 5.71 -13.61 -5.46
N SER A 29 5.55 -13.05 -6.66
CA SER A 29 6.16 -13.56 -7.88
C SER A 29 6.21 -12.47 -8.96
N LYS A 30 7.07 -12.66 -9.97
CA LYS A 30 7.10 -11.77 -11.16
C LYS A 30 5.75 -11.71 -11.87
N THR A 31 4.99 -12.80 -11.87
CA THR A 31 3.64 -12.84 -12.44
C THR A 31 2.69 -11.93 -11.68
N LEU A 32 2.69 -11.99 -10.34
CA LEU A 32 1.86 -11.11 -9.52
C LEU A 32 2.30 -9.65 -9.69
N ALA A 33 3.60 -9.35 -9.66
CA ALA A 33 4.11 -8.01 -9.88
C ALA A 33 3.60 -7.42 -11.20
N ARG A 34 3.71 -8.18 -12.29
CA ARG A 34 3.17 -7.79 -13.61
C ARG A 34 1.65 -7.60 -13.56
N GLN A 35 0.90 -8.50 -12.92
CA GLN A 35 -0.56 -8.37 -12.82
C GLN A 35 -0.97 -7.10 -12.07
N CYS A 36 -0.32 -6.77 -10.95
CA CYS A 36 -0.54 -5.53 -10.22
C CYS A 36 -0.25 -4.30 -11.09
N PHE A 37 0.89 -4.33 -11.79
CA PHE A 37 1.34 -3.25 -12.68
C PHE A 37 0.33 -3.00 -13.81
N GLU A 38 -0.01 -4.03 -14.59
CA GLU A 38 -0.94 -3.93 -15.71
C GLU A 38 -2.37 -3.58 -15.26
N THR A 39 -2.82 -4.11 -14.12
CA THR A 39 -4.17 -3.81 -13.60
C THR A 39 -4.30 -2.34 -13.23
N CYS A 40 -3.27 -1.74 -12.61
CA CYS A 40 -3.29 -0.31 -12.32
C CYS A 40 -3.31 0.53 -13.61
N LEU A 41 -2.56 0.13 -14.64
CA LEU A 41 -2.52 0.85 -15.92
C LEU A 41 -3.86 0.91 -16.65
N LEU A 42 -4.81 0.03 -16.32
CA LEU A 42 -6.19 0.11 -16.83
C LEU A 42 -6.95 1.31 -16.25
N MET A 43 -6.55 1.80 -15.08
CA MET A 43 -7.25 2.86 -14.34
C MET A 43 -6.47 4.17 -14.28
N SER A 44 -5.14 4.08 -14.15
CA SER A 44 -4.26 5.22 -13.94
C SER A 44 -2.94 5.03 -14.66
N ARG A 45 -2.53 6.08 -15.38
CA ARG A 45 -1.18 6.23 -15.93
C ARG A 45 -0.31 7.11 -15.04
N ASN A 46 -0.64 7.22 -13.76
CA ASN A 46 0.24 7.87 -12.80
C ASN A 46 1.30 6.88 -12.32
N ARG A 47 2.58 7.19 -12.50
CA ARG A 47 3.69 6.34 -12.04
C ARG A 47 3.55 5.94 -10.57
N PHE A 48 3.18 6.88 -9.71
CA PHE A 48 3.17 6.64 -8.26
C PHE A 48 2.06 5.66 -7.86
N GLU A 49 0.92 5.69 -8.53
CA GLU A 49 -0.15 4.72 -8.28
C GLU A 49 0.19 3.33 -8.83
N VAL A 50 0.81 3.26 -10.00
CA VAL A 50 1.26 1.97 -10.57
C VAL A 50 2.28 1.30 -9.65
N VAL A 51 3.31 2.04 -9.25
CA VAL A 51 4.33 1.55 -8.31
C VAL A 51 3.69 1.22 -6.95
N GLY A 52 2.80 2.07 -6.44
CA GLY A 52 2.06 1.82 -5.20
C GLY A 52 1.18 0.57 -5.24
N THR A 53 0.63 0.24 -6.40
CA THR A 53 -0.17 -0.98 -6.61
C THR A 53 0.72 -2.23 -6.56
N VAL A 54 1.89 -2.19 -7.20
CA VAL A 54 2.88 -3.28 -7.12
C VAL A 54 3.34 -3.47 -5.68
N LEU A 55 3.68 -2.39 -4.97
CA LEU A 55 4.06 -2.43 -3.56
C LEU A 55 2.96 -3.03 -2.70
N THR A 56 1.70 -2.62 -2.89
CA THR A 56 0.57 -3.14 -2.11
C THR A 56 0.40 -4.64 -2.31
N GLY A 57 0.55 -5.13 -3.54
CA GLY A 57 0.52 -6.56 -3.83
C GLY A 57 1.63 -7.33 -3.11
N PHE A 58 2.85 -6.79 -3.12
CA PHE A 58 3.99 -7.35 -2.39
C PHE A 58 3.69 -7.43 -0.89
N LEU A 59 3.34 -6.30 -0.27
CA LEU A 59 3.11 -6.20 1.17
C LEU A 59 2.01 -7.17 1.63
N VAL A 60 0.89 -7.26 0.91
CA VAL A 60 -0.18 -8.22 1.24
C VAL A 60 0.35 -9.65 1.22
N THR A 61 1.07 -10.08 0.17
CA THR A 61 1.64 -11.43 0.13
C THR A 61 2.72 -11.67 1.18
N ARG A 62 3.51 -10.64 1.50
CA ARG A 62 4.58 -10.73 2.48
C ARG A 62 4.02 -10.89 3.89
N PHE A 63 2.98 -10.13 4.24
CA PHE A 63 2.29 -10.28 5.53
C PHE A 63 1.53 -11.60 5.63
N LEU A 64 0.88 -12.08 4.57
CA LEU A 64 0.24 -13.41 4.54
C LEU A 64 1.21 -14.58 4.75
N ALA A 65 2.50 -14.38 4.46
CA ALA A 65 3.53 -15.41 4.59
C ALA A 65 4.12 -15.48 6.01
N LEU A 66 3.91 -14.46 6.85
CA LEU A 66 4.42 -14.43 8.22
C LEU A 66 3.66 -15.41 9.11
N GLN A 67 4.39 -16.08 10.00
CA GLN A 67 3.77 -16.87 11.06
C GLN A 67 3.26 -15.95 12.19
N PRO A 68 2.18 -16.33 12.91
CA PRO A 68 1.63 -15.52 14.00
C PRO A 68 2.66 -15.12 15.08
N GLU A 69 3.64 -15.99 15.32
CA GLU A 69 4.73 -15.80 16.29
C GLU A 69 5.76 -14.77 15.81
N GLU A 70 5.94 -14.64 14.49
CA GLU A 70 6.89 -13.73 13.84
C GLU A 70 6.35 -12.29 13.78
N ASN A 71 5.03 -12.12 13.76
CA ASN A 71 4.34 -10.81 13.65
C ASN A 71 4.67 -9.82 14.78
N LEU A 72 5.15 -10.32 15.92
CA LEU A 72 5.48 -9.54 17.10
C LEU A 72 6.95 -9.11 17.15
N LEU A 73 7.80 -9.64 16.26
CA LEU A 73 9.25 -9.45 16.32
C LEU A 73 9.69 -8.15 15.62
N PRO A 74 10.46 -7.28 16.28
CA PRO A 74 11.05 -6.09 15.66
C PRO A 74 11.96 -6.40 14.46
N SER A 75 12.60 -7.57 14.44
CA SER A 75 13.46 -8.01 13.33
C SER A 75 12.68 -8.19 12.02
N VAL A 76 11.49 -8.78 12.08
CA VAL A 76 10.62 -8.97 10.90
C VAL A 76 10.19 -7.63 10.30
N ARG A 77 10.00 -6.61 11.14
CA ARG A 77 9.67 -5.25 10.70
C ARG A 77 10.85 -4.57 10.00
N GLN A 78 12.09 -4.94 10.35
CA GLN A 78 13.30 -4.43 9.71
C GLN A 78 13.55 -5.08 8.35
N ASP A 79 13.22 -6.36 8.17
CA ASP A 79 13.47 -7.07 6.90
C ASP A 79 12.49 -6.68 5.78
N ILE A 80 11.24 -6.35 6.13
CA ILE A 80 10.21 -5.99 5.14
C ILE A 80 10.54 -4.68 4.41
N LEU A 81 11.21 -3.73 5.08
CA LEU A 81 11.47 -2.41 4.51
C LEU A 81 12.48 -2.43 3.35
N PRO A 82 13.66 -3.07 3.47
CA PRO A 82 14.57 -3.26 2.35
C PRO A 82 13.92 -4.00 1.18
N GLU A 83 13.14 -5.07 1.45
CA GLU A 83 12.44 -5.80 0.39
C GLU A 83 11.42 -4.89 -0.32
N ALA A 84 10.62 -4.14 0.44
CA ALA A 84 9.64 -3.21 -0.10
C ALA A 84 10.27 -2.08 -0.92
N GLU A 85 11.42 -1.56 -0.46
CA GLU A 85 12.22 -0.57 -1.19
C GLU A 85 12.68 -1.15 -2.54
N GLU A 86 13.25 -2.36 -2.54
CA GLU A 86 13.72 -3.02 -3.76
C GLU A 86 12.57 -3.24 -4.77
N ILE A 87 11.41 -3.70 -4.31
CA ILE A 87 10.23 -3.89 -5.16
C ILE A 87 9.78 -2.56 -5.78
N CYS A 88 9.80 -1.47 -5.01
CA CYS A 88 9.49 -0.14 -5.54
C CYS A 88 10.50 0.28 -6.61
N GLN A 89 11.79 0.13 -6.36
CA GLN A 89 12.84 0.48 -7.33
C GLN A 89 12.69 -0.30 -8.65
N GLN A 90 12.41 -1.60 -8.57
CA GLN A 90 12.18 -2.44 -9.75
C GLN A 90 10.96 -1.95 -10.55
N ALA A 91 9.84 -1.66 -9.87
CA ALA A 91 8.63 -1.16 -10.52
C ALA A 91 8.81 0.25 -11.10
N GLU A 92 9.55 1.13 -10.42
CA GLU A 92 9.88 2.47 -10.90
C GLU A 92 10.76 2.41 -12.16
N ALA A 93 11.76 1.53 -12.18
CA ALA A 93 12.62 1.31 -13.34
C ALA A 93 11.83 0.75 -14.53
N GLU A 94 10.97 -0.25 -14.30
CA GLU A 94 10.09 -0.83 -15.32
C GLU A 94 9.14 0.24 -15.90
N TYR A 95 8.53 1.07 -15.04
CA TYR A 95 7.66 2.14 -15.48
C TYR A 95 8.40 3.17 -16.35
N GLN A 96 9.57 3.63 -15.90
CA GLN A 96 10.38 4.60 -16.66
C GLN A 96 10.85 4.03 -18.00
N GLN A 97 11.17 2.74 -18.07
CA GLN A 97 11.55 2.08 -19.31
C GLN A 97 10.38 2.02 -20.30
N ARG A 98 9.17 1.74 -19.82
CA ARG A 98 7.96 1.65 -20.66
C ARG A 98 7.42 3.01 -21.08
N PHE A 99 7.56 4.02 -20.23
CA PHE A 99 7.02 5.37 -20.42
C PHE A 99 8.11 6.44 -20.20
N PRO A 100 9.13 6.52 -21.08
CA PRO A 100 10.27 7.41 -20.89
C PRO A 100 9.90 8.90 -20.88
N GLU A 101 8.82 9.27 -21.58
CA GLU A 101 8.28 10.63 -21.67
C GLU A 101 7.40 11.03 -20.47
N SER A 102 7.18 10.13 -19.49
CA SER A 102 6.35 10.45 -18.32
C SER A 102 7.03 11.53 -17.47
N GLU A 103 6.32 12.64 -17.26
CA GLU A 103 6.76 13.76 -16.42
C GLU A 103 6.24 13.69 -14.97
N ASP A 104 5.62 12.57 -14.57
CA ASP A 104 5.11 12.41 -13.20
C ASP A 104 6.24 12.70 -12.20
N GLY A 105 6.01 13.59 -11.22
CA GLY A 105 7.04 14.00 -10.25
C GLY A 105 8.17 14.89 -10.78
N GLY A 106 8.12 15.33 -12.03
CA GLY A 106 9.12 16.21 -12.65
C GLY A 106 10.54 15.62 -12.69
N LEU A 107 11.56 16.50 -12.77
CA LEU A 107 12.98 16.13 -12.91
C LEU A 107 13.53 15.26 -11.76
N LYS A 108 12.85 15.22 -10.61
CA LYS A 108 13.22 14.44 -9.42
C LYS A 108 12.44 13.13 -9.28
N GLY A 109 11.57 12.78 -10.22
CA GLY A 109 10.64 11.66 -10.11
C GLY A 109 11.25 10.25 -9.96
N LYS A 110 12.56 10.09 -10.14
CA LYS A 110 13.20 8.78 -9.97
C LYS A 110 13.20 8.37 -8.50
N ASN A 111 12.92 7.09 -8.25
CA ASN A 111 12.99 6.49 -6.91
C ASN A 111 12.09 7.19 -5.87
N ALA A 112 10.93 7.67 -6.29
CA ALA A 112 10.03 8.44 -5.45
C ALA A 112 9.47 7.63 -4.29
N LEU A 113 8.77 6.52 -4.57
CA LEU A 113 8.14 5.71 -3.53
C LEU A 113 9.18 4.88 -2.78
N SER A 114 10.18 4.34 -3.47
CA SER A 114 11.31 3.66 -2.82
C SER A 114 12.06 4.58 -1.86
N GLY A 115 12.31 5.83 -2.26
CA GLY A 115 12.92 6.84 -1.39
C GLY A 115 12.05 7.19 -0.19
N ALA A 116 10.72 7.26 -0.34
CA ALA A 116 9.79 7.48 0.78
C ALA A 116 9.87 6.36 1.82
N LEU A 117 10.01 5.10 1.39
CA LEU A 117 10.12 3.94 2.30
C LEU A 117 11.42 3.94 3.09
N ARG A 118 12.52 4.42 2.52
CA ARG A 118 13.82 4.48 3.21
C ARG A 118 13.76 5.33 4.48
N GLY A 119 12.94 6.38 4.49
CA GLY A 119 12.76 7.24 5.66
C GLY A 119 11.93 6.62 6.78
N LEU A 120 11.24 5.49 6.56
CA LEU A 120 10.27 4.93 7.51
C LEU A 120 10.90 4.45 8.83
N ALA A 121 12.20 4.15 8.82
CA ALA A 121 12.96 3.79 10.02
C ALA A 121 13.29 4.99 10.93
N ASP A 122 13.08 6.23 10.49
CA ASP A 122 13.42 7.44 11.23
C ASP A 122 12.32 7.82 12.24
N LYS A 123 12.70 8.30 13.43
CA LYS A 123 11.78 8.82 14.46
C LYS A 123 11.05 10.09 14.02
N SER A 124 11.58 10.81 13.04
CA SER A 124 11.03 12.04 12.46
C SER A 124 10.31 11.81 11.12
N PHE A 125 9.92 10.56 10.84
CA PHE A 125 9.38 10.14 9.55
C PHE A 125 8.17 10.97 9.06
N LEU A 126 7.17 11.26 9.92
CA LEU A 126 5.92 11.87 9.44
C LEU A 126 6.07 13.31 8.93
N PRO A 127 6.75 14.24 9.64
CA PRO A 127 7.09 15.54 9.08
C PRO A 127 7.95 15.43 7.83
N TRP A 128 9.00 14.59 7.88
CA TRP A 128 9.91 14.38 6.75
C TRP A 128 9.19 13.87 5.50
N LEU A 129 8.24 12.94 5.65
CA LEU A 129 7.49 12.35 4.55
C LEU A 129 6.68 13.41 3.79
N SER A 130 6.10 14.38 4.51
CA SER A 130 5.36 15.48 3.88
C SER A 130 6.30 16.38 3.08
N GLU A 131 7.44 16.78 3.66
CA GLU A 131 8.47 17.58 2.98
C GLU A 131 9.03 16.86 1.75
N TYR A 132 9.33 15.56 1.90
CA TYR A 132 9.80 14.71 0.82
C TYR A 132 8.79 14.66 -0.32
N ALA A 133 7.52 14.39 -0.01
CA ALA A 133 6.46 14.28 -1.00
C ALA A 133 6.17 15.59 -1.75
N ASN A 134 6.32 16.75 -1.08
CA ASN A 134 6.20 18.07 -1.73
C ASN A 134 7.16 18.25 -2.91
N THR A 135 8.27 17.50 -2.97
CA THR A 135 9.20 17.58 -4.10
C THR A 135 8.69 16.89 -5.38
N PHE A 136 7.58 16.14 -5.29
CA PHE A 136 7.00 15.33 -6.37
C PHE A 136 5.62 15.82 -6.81
N THR A 137 5.09 16.89 -6.22
CA THR A 137 3.78 17.44 -6.56
C THR A 137 3.80 18.96 -6.50
N ARG A 138 2.90 19.60 -7.24
CA ARG A 138 2.67 21.05 -7.15
C ARG A 138 1.72 21.41 -6.01
N SER A 139 0.90 20.46 -5.58
CA SER A 139 -0.05 20.64 -4.49
C SER A 139 0.66 20.48 -3.15
N GLU A 140 0.52 21.49 -2.29
CA GLU A 140 1.16 21.47 -0.98
C GLU A 140 0.67 20.28 -0.14
N ILE A 141 1.63 19.46 0.32
CA ILE A 141 1.43 18.37 1.26
C ILE A 141 1.77 18.85 2.67
N ARG A 142 0.74 19.05 3.49
CA ARG A 142 0.88 19.46 4.90
C ARG A 142 0.80 18.28 5.86
N TYR A 143 0.11 17.22 5.46
CA TYR A 143 -0.12 16.04 6.30
C TYR A 143 -0.01 14.78 5.47
N PRO A 144 0.64 13.71 5.97
CA PRO A 144 0.75 12.47 5.20
C PRO A 144 -0.59 11.82 4.86
N SER A 145 -1.63 12.06 5.67
CA SER A 145 -2.98 11.51 5.51
C SER A 145 -3.86 12.25 4.49
N GLN A 146 -3.35 13.22 3.72
CA GLN A 146 -4.16 13.99 2.76
C GLN A 146 -4.34 13.36 1.36
N GLY A 147 -3.99 12.08 1.21
CA GLY A 147 -4.38 11.28 0.03
C GLY A 147 -3.33 11.04 -1.03
N PHE A 148 -2.24 11.81 -1.04
CA PHE A 148 -1.20 11.61 -2.04
C PHE A 148 -0.51 10.25 -1.85
N VAL A 149 -0.41 9.43 -2.89
CA VAL A 149 0.08 8.05 -2.77
C VAL A 149 1.50 7.93 -2.23
N LEU A 150 2.37 8.91 -2.52
CA LEU A 150 3.71 8.96 -1.94
C LEU A 150 3.72 9.22 -0.43
N THR A 151 2.61 9.66 0.16
CA THR A 151 2.47 9.80 1.61
C THR A 151 1.53 8.78 2.24
N LEU A 152 0.38 8.53 1.62
CA LEU A 152 -0.67 7.71 2.20
C LEU A 152 -0.26 6.24 2.34
N LEU A 153 0.41 5.69 1.32
CA LEU A 153 0.85 4.29 1.35
C LEU A 153 2.03 4.06 2.31
N PRO A 154 3.07 4.92 2.36
CA PRO A 154 4.08 4.84 3.41
C PRO A 154 3.51 5.08 4.83
N LEU A 155 2.54 5.97 4.99
CA LEU A 155 1.81 6.13 6.26
C LEU A 155 1.07 4.86 6.65
N ALA A 156 0.35 4.22 5.71
CA ALA A 156 -0.36 2.97 5.97
C ALA A 156 0.61 1.87 6.44
N LEU A 157 1.76 1.74 5.76
CA LEU A 157 2.79 0.79 6.17
C LEU A 157 3.37 1.12 7.55
N HIS A 158 3.63 2.41 7.83
CA HIS A 158 4.08 2.87 9.15
C HIS A 158 3.09 2.48 10.26
N CYS A 159 1.79 2.69 10.05
CA CYS A 159 0.76 2.30 11.02
C CYS A 159 0.75 0.79 11.28
N VAL A 160 0.97 -0.04 10.26
CA VAL A 160 0.97 -1.51 10.38
C VAL A 160 2.25 -2.04 11.02
N LEU A 161 3.40 -1.45 10.71
CA LEU A 161 4.70 -1.87 11.26
C LEU A 161 4.94 -1.33 12.67
N LEU A 162 4.39 -0.16 13.00
CA LEU A 162 4.61 0.50 14.30
C LEU A 162 3.28 0.83 15.00
N PRO A 163 2.37 -0.13 15.20
CA PRO A 163 1.11 0.13 15.85
C PRO A 163 1.31 0.33 17.36
N PRO A 164 0.41 1.07 18.06
CA PRO A 164 0.48 1.21 19.51
C PRO A 164 0.40 -0.13 20.26
N LYS A 165 -0.38 -1.08 19.73
CA LYS A 165 -0.44 -2.48 20.15
C LYS A 165 -0.49 -3.37 18.91
N PRO A 166 0.17 -4.53 18.91
CA PRO A 166 0.28 -5.39 17.73
C PRO A 166 -0.99 -6.25 17.55
N ASP A 167 -2.13 -5.58 17.35
CA ASP A 167 -3.42 -6.20 17.07
C ASP A 167 -4.20 -5.39 16.02
N PHE A 168 -5.17 -6.05 15.37
CA PHE A 168 -5.94 -5.44 14.28
C PHE A 168 -6.69 -4.17 14.72
N ALA A 169 -7.32 -4.21 15.90
CA ALA A 169 -8.18 -3.14 16.38
C ALA A 169 -7.37 -1.88 16.70
N SER A 170 -6.25 -2.03 17.42
CA SER A 170 -5.35 -0.95 17.74
C SER A 170 -4.69 -0.38 16.48
N THR A 171 -4.28 -1.23 15.54
CA THR A 171 -3.65 -0.80 14.29
C THR A 171 -4.60 0.05 13.44
N LEU A 172 -5.82 -0.44 13.21
CA LEU A 172 -6.81 0.26 12.40
C LEU A 172 -7.34 1.52 13.11
N THR A 173 -7.62 1.46 14.41
CA THR A 173 -8.12 2.64 15.14
C THR A 173 -7.07 3.75 15.16
N HIS A 174 -5.80 3.39 15.37
CA HIS A 174 -4.70 4.35 15.35
C HIS A 174 -4.55 5.02 13.99
N SER A 175 -4.63 4.26 12.89
CA SER A 175 -4.51 4.84 11.56
C SER A 175 -5.63 5.83 11.26
N LEU A 176 -6.88 5.50 11.59
CA LEU A 176 -8.04 6.39 11.42
C LEU A 176 -7.92 7.69 12.22
N GLY A 177 -7.21 7.67 13.36
CA GLY A 177 -6.91 8.86 14.17
C GLY A 177 -6.08 9.92 13.46
N ASN A 178 -5.42 9.61 12.32
CA ASN A 178 -4.68 10.59 11.52
C ASN A 178 -5.60 11.56 10.73
N GLY A 179 -6.90 11.29 10.67
CA GLY A 179 -7.89 12.13 9.97
C GLY A 179 -7.67 12.23 8.45
N ARG A 180 -8.37 13.17 7.82
CA ARG A 180 -8.31 13.48 6.37
C ARG A 180 -8.81 12.31 5.51
N GLU A 181 -7.96 11.65 4.75
CA GLU A 181 -8.32 10.52 3.88
C GLU A 181 -8.47 9.22 4.68
N THR A 182 -9.34 9.24 5.70
CA THR A 182 -9.54 8.13 6.62
C THR A 182 -10.11 6.90 5.92
N GLU A 183 -10.94 7.08 4.90
CA GLU A 183 -11.50 5.98 4.12
C GLU A 183 -10.38 5.20 3.40
N MET A 184 -9.57 5.91 2.61
CA MET A 184 -8.49 5.30 1.85
C MET A 184 -7.38 4.75 2.75
N LEU A 185 -6.97 5.50 3.77
CA LEU A 185 -5.99 5.03 4.75
C LEU A 185 -6.52 3.81 5.50
N GLY A 186 -7.79 3.82 5.91
CA GLY A 186 -8.46 2.71 6.58
C GLY A 186 -8.55 1.47 5.71
N ALA A 187 -8.85 1.62 4.42
CA ALA A 187 -8.88 0.51 3.47
C ALA A 187 -7.48 -0.12 3.27
N LEU A 188 -6.44 0.70 3.12
CA LEU A 188 -5.06 0.23 2.99
C LEU A 188 -4.57 -0.47 4.26
N VAL A 189 -4.70 0.20 5.41
CA VAL A 189 -4.30 -0.37 6.69
C VAL A 189 -5.13 -1.62 7.01
N GLY A 190 -6.42 -1.62 6.73
CA GLY A 190 -7.29 -2.77 6.93
C GLY A 190 -6.90 -3.98 6.07
N ALA A 191 -6.49 -3.77 4.82
CA ALA A 191 -6.01 -4.84 3.95
C ALA A 191 -4.68 -5.42 4.45
N LEU A 192 -3.71 -4.56 4.79
CA LEU A 192 -2.40 -4.97 5.28
C LEU A 192 -2.47 -5.63 6.67
N ALA A 193 -3.18 -5.02 7.62
CA ALA A 193 -3.39 -5.55 8.96
C ALA A 193 -4.27 -6.82 8.92
N GLY A 194 -5.23 -6.91 8.01
CA GLY A 194 -6.05 -8.11 7.82
C GLY A 194 -5.21 -9.28 7.30
N ALA A 195 -4.29 -9.02 6.37
CA ALA A 195 -3.30 -10.01 5.92
C ALA A 195 -2.36 -10.46 7.05
N LEU A 196 -1.96 -9.54 7.92
CA LEU A 196 -1.04 -9.79 9.03
C LEU A 196 -1.70 -10.55 10.20
N TYR A 197 -2.86 -10.10 10.65
CA TYR A 197 -3.51 -10.62 11.85
C TYR A 197 -4.58 -11.67 11.55
N GLY A 198 -5.07 -11.76 10.32
CA GLY A 198 -6.13 -12.70 9.94
C GLY A 198 -7.53 -12.30 10.41
N PHE A 199 -8.53 -13.00 9.88
CA PHE A 199 -9.95 -12.67 10.10
C PHE A 199 -10.40 -12.85 11.55
N ASP A 200 -9.91 -13.88 12.25
CA ASP A 200 -10.36 -14.20 13.60
C ASP A 200 -9.99 -13.11 14.62
N ASN A 201 -8.89 -12.40 14.40
CA ASN A 201 -8.41 -11.30 15.23
C ASN A 201 -9.14 -9.96 14.98
N ILE A 202 -10.07 -9.89 14.03
CA ILE A 202 -10.95 -8.73 13.86
C ILE A 202 -12.04 -8.77 14.95
N PRO A 203 -12.30 -7.66 15.68
CA PRO A 203 -13.34 -7.62 16.71
C PRO A 203 -14.71 -8.07 16.21
N ALA A 204 -15.40 -8.91 16.98
CA ALA A 204 -16.69 -9.50 16.59
C ALA A 204 -17.75 -8.44 16.24
N GLY A 205 -17.82 -7.35 17.01
CA GLY A 205 -18.74 -6.25 16.77
C GLY A 205 -18.50 -5.53 15.43
N TRP A 206 -17.27 -5.53 14.93
CA TRP A 206 -16.92 -4.91 13.64
C TRP A 206 -17.31 -5.80 12.45
N LYS A 207 -17.32 -7.13 12.64
CA LYS A 207 -17.75 -8.09 11.61
C LYS A 207 -19.25 -7.99 11.31
N SER A 208 -20.07 -7.70 12.32
CA SER A 208 -21.55 -7.76 12.24
C SER A 208 -22.22 -6.51 11.65
N GLY A 209 -21.48 -5.41 11.44
CA GLY A 209 -22.03 -4.14 10.93
C GLY A 209 -21.55 -3.72 9.55
N LEU A 210 -20.69 -4.52 8.90
CA LEU A 210 -20.10 -4.18 7.61
C LEU A 210 -21.11 -4.42 6.48
N VAL A 211 -21.37 -3.37 5.70
CA VAL A 211 -22.19 -3.46 4.48
C VAL A 211 -21.55 -4.45 3.51
N ASN A 212 -22.36 -5.33 2.92
CA ASN A 212 -21.92 -6.39 2.01
C ASN A 212 -20.94 -7.42 2.64
N ALA A 213 -20.95 -7.57 3.97
CA ALA A 213 -20.10 -8.55 4.67
C ALA A 213 -20.21 -9.97 4.11
N LYS A 214 -21.42 -10.39 3.71
CA LYS A 214 -21.65 -11.71 3.13
C LYS A 214 -20.94 -11.87 1.79
N GLU A 215 -21.09 -10.91 0.89
CA GLU A 215 -20.48 -10.92 -0.45
C GLU A 215 -18.96 -10.82 -0.38
N ILE A 216 -18.43 -9.96 0.51
CA ILE A 216 -16.99 -9.84 0.76
C ILE A 216 -16.42 -11.20 1.23
N ARG A 217 -17.10 -11.85 2.18
CA ARG A 217 -16.69 -13.16 2.68
C ARG A 217 -16.70 -14.22 1.57
N LEU A 218 -17.78 -14.32 0.80
CA LEU A 218 -17.88 -15.28 -0.30
C LEU A 218 -16.78 -15.09 -1.35
N ARG A 219 -16.41 -13.84 -1.67
CA ARG A 219 -15.28 -13.55 -2.57
C ARG A 219 -13.96 -13.98 -1.96
N ALA A 220 -13.72 -13.69 -0.68
CA ALA A 220 -12.50 -14.10 0.02
C ALA A 220 -12.35 -15.62 0.07
N GLU A 221 -13.44 -16.34 0.40
CA GLU A 221 -13.49 -17.81 0.39
C GLU A 221 -13.22 -18.37 -1.01
N GLY A 222 -13.82 -17.79 -2.06
CA GLY A 222 -13.57 -18.18 -3.44
C GLY A 222 -12.11 -17.97 -3.90
N LEU A 223 -11.49 -16.86 -3.48
CA LEU A 223 -10.06 -16.62 -3.72
C LEU A 223 -9.18 -17.64 -2.99
N SER A 224 -9.52 -17.96 -1.73
CA SER A 224 -8.77 -18.92 -0.91
C SER A 224 -8.89 -20.35 -1.43
N ALA A 225 -10.09 -20.79 -1.86
CA ALA A 225 -10.32 -22.14 -2.34
C ALA A 225 -9.46 -22.45 -3.58
N ARG A 226 -9.42 -21.53 -4.55
CA ARG A 226 -8.62 -21.67 -5.78
C ARG A 226 -7.11 -21.63 -5.55
N ARG A 227 -6.65 -21.10 -4.41
CA ARG A 227 -5.25 -21.16 -4.01
C ARG A 227 -4.82 -22.58 -3.62
N GLY A 228 -5.71 -23.35 -3.00
CA GLY A 228 -5.42 -24.73 -2.56
C GLY A 228 -5.44 -25.78 -3.68
N GLU A 229 -5.98 -25.43 -4.86
CA GLU A 229 -6.04 -26.30 -6.04
C GLU A 229 -4.80 -26.21 -6.96
N LYS A 230 -3.82 -25.35 -6.63
CA LYS A 230 -2.55 -25.18 -7.37
C LYS A 230 -1.38 -25.77 -6.59
#